data_AF-L0DMR4-F1
#
_entry.id   AF-L0DMR4-F1
#
_cell.length_a   1.000
_cell.length_b   1.000
_cell.length_c   1.000
_cell.angle_alpha   90.00
_cell.angle_beta   90.00
_cell.angle_gamma   90.00
#
_symmetry.space_group_name_H-M   'P 1'
#
loop_
_entity.id
_entity.type
_entity.pdbx_description
1 polymer ?
#
loop_
_entity_poly.entity_id
_entity_poly.type
_entity_poly.pdbx_seq_one_letter_code
_entity_poly.pdbx_strand_id
1 'polypeptide(L)'
;MAEAAIMELRNALAATFPEIFPGQDPTTKKMMPRLQAAPGDHSTNPNYKSSTDPHVAGLALDIILLAWVEQERKLAENLVDIFVYYKAAMGWSAVVYNHATIDDYGGPKPHTGPDPHTSHIHIQWPKSRAGTTGFIGAMQGDLTNLHDLWANHRPLPND
;
A
#
# COMPACT_ATOMS: atom_id res chain seq x y z
N MET A 1 -7.74 -16.50 1.33
CA MET A 1 -6.61 -16.24 0.42
C MET A 1 -6.79 -14.85 -0.16
N ALA A 2 -5.71 -14.12 -0.43
CA ALA A 2 -5.80 -12.80 -1.05
C ALA A 2 -6.24 -12.94 -2.52
N GLU A 3 -7.02 -11.96 -2.99
CA GLU A 3 -7.51 -11.92 -4.37
C GLU A 3 -6.37 -11.54 -5.34
N ALA A 4 -6.61 -11.77 -6.64
CA ALA A 4 -5.58 -11.69 -7.68
C ALA A 4 -4.92 -10.30 -7.76
N ALA A 5 -5.71 -9.23 -7.67
CA ALA A 5 -5.19 -7.86 -7.73
C ALA A 5 -4.20 -7.56 -6.58
N ILE A 6 -4.50 -8.05 -5.38
CA ILE A 6 -3.66 -7.89 -4.19
C ILE A 6 -2.34 -8.63 -4.40
N MET A 7 -2.42 -9.87 -4.88
CA MET A 7 -1.23 -10.69 -5.12
C MET A 7 -0.35 -10.12 -6.23
N GLU A 8 -0.94 -9.61 -7.30
CA GLU A 8 -0.22 -8.95 -8.38
C GLU A 8 0.55 -7.72 -7.88
N LEU A 9 -0.11 -6.80 -7.16
CA LEU A 9 0.55 -5.62 -6.59
C LEU A 9 1.65 -6.02 -5.60
N ARG A 10 1.33 -6.93 -4.67
CA ARG A 10 2.28 -7.42 -3.67
C ARG A 10 3.55 -7.99 -4.32
N ASN A 11 3.40 -8.82 -5.34
CA ASN A 11 4.54 -9.45 -6.00
C ASN A 11 5.37 -8.43 -6.78
N ALA A 12 4.72 -7.49 -7.47
CA ALA A 12 5.42 -6.44 -8.22
C ALA A 12 6.22 -5.51 -7.29
N LEU A 13 5.64 -5.10 -6.16
CA LEU A 13 6.34 -4.31 -5.16
C LEU A 13 7.53 -5.07 -4.57
N ALA A 14 7.33 -6.33 -4.16
CA ALA A 14 8.40 -7.16 -3.62
C ALA A 14 9.55 -7.38 -4.62
N ALA A 15 9.24 -7.51 -5.92
CA ALA A 15 10.24 -7.67 -6.97
C ALA A 15 10.97 -6.35 -7.30
N THR A 16 10.27 -5.21 -7.23
CA THR A 16 10.82 -3.91 -7.63
C THR A 16 11.60 -3.24 -6.50
N PHE A 17 11.26 -3.47 -5.23
CA PHE A 17 11.95 -2.89 -4.07
C PHE A 17 12.42 -3.99 -3.10
N PRO A 18 13.33 -4.88 -3.53
CA PRO A 18 13.80 -6.01 -2.73
C PRO A 18 14.66 -5.58 -1.51
N GLU A 19 15.04 -4.31 -1.40
CA GLU A 19 15.79 -3.79 -0.25
C GLU A 19 14.87 -3.42 0.91
N ILE A 20 13.62 -3.07 0.62
CA ILE A 20 12.65 -2.56 1.59
C ILE A 20 11.67 -3.64 2.00
N PHE A 21 11.04 -4.33 1.04
CA PHE A 21 9.89 -5.18 1.33
C PHE A 21 10.18 -6.57 1.95
N PRO A 22 11.39 -7.16 1.87
CA PRO A 22 11.76 -8.23 2.80
C PRO A 22 12.22 -7.70 4.16
N GLY A 23 12.19 -6.38 4.37
CA GLY A 23 12.90 -5.67 5.43
C GLY A 23 12.33 -5.80 6.83
N GLN A 24 13.24 -5.68 7.80
CA GLN A 24 12.99 -5.47 9.21
C GLN A 24 12.35 -4.09 9.42
N ASP A 25 11.49 -3.94 10.43
CA ASP A 25 11.05 -2.62 10.89
C ASP A 25 12.31 -1.82 11.28
N PRO A 26 12.53 -0.60 10.74
CA PRO A 26 13.75 0.14 11.05
C PRO A 26 13.77 0.63 12.50
N THR A 27 12.62 0.62 13.18
CA THR A 27 12.45 1.04 14.58
C THR A 27 12.46 -0.11 15.58
N THR A 28 12.20 -1.34 15.13
CA THR A 28 12.22 -2.52 15.99
C THR A 28 13.07 -3.62 15.37
N LYS A 29 13.87 -4.34 16.18
CA LYS A 29 14.58 -5.54 15.69
C LYS A 29 13.63 -6.68 15.25
N LYS A 30 12.33 -6.45 15.16
CA LYS A 30 11.33 -7.44 14.74
C LYS A 30 11.31 -7.49 13.21
N MET A 31 11.50 -8.69 12.65
CA MET A 31 11.13 -8.91 11.25
C MET A 31 9.61 -8.81 11.16
N MET A 32 9.12 -7.76 10.51
CA MET A 32 7.72 -7.61 10.17
C MET A 32 7.58 -7.70 8.66
N PRO A 33 6.71 -8.56 8.13
CA PRO A 33 6.40 -8.55 6.71
C PRO A 33 5.92 -7.15 6.34
N ARG A 34 6.62 -6.46 5.42
CA ARG A 34 6.24 -5.10 5.01
C ARG A 34 5.12 -5.07 3.97
N LEU A 35 4.71 -6.22 3.45
CA LEU A 35 3.58 -6.38 2.53
C LEU A 35 2.58 -7.38 3.11
N GLN A 36 1.49 -6.86 3.69
CA GLN A 36 0.54 -7.65 4.48
C GLN A 36 -0.81 -7.73 3.78
N ALA A 37 -1.08 -8.88 3.15
CA ALA A 37 -2.37 -9.17 2.52
C ALA A 37 -3.35 -9.89 3.46
N ALA A 38 -2.82 -10.50 4.53
CA ALA A 38 -3.61 -11.11 5.60
C ALA A 38 -3.82 -10.06 6.71
N PRO A 39 -4.86 -10.22 7.56
CA PRO A 39 -5.09 -9.30 8.66
C PRO A 39 -3.86 -9.31 9.59
N GLY A 40 -3.39 -8.12 9.94
CA GLY A 40 -2.25 -7.91 10.84
C GLY A 40 -2.58 -8.17 12.31
N ASP A 41 -1.66 -7.74 13.19
CA ASP A 41 -1.76 -7.90 14.65
C ASP A 41 -3.02 -7.23 15.23
N HIS A 42 -3.67 -6.28 14.52
CA HIS A 42 -4.91 -5.63 14.96
C HIS A 42 -6.11 -6.59 15.07
N SER A 43 -6.02 -7.77 14.46
CA SER A 43 -7.03 -8.84 14.58
C SER A 43 -7.19 -9.37 16.02
N THR A 44 -6.25 -9.07 16.93
CA THR A 44 -6.34 -9.45 18.35
C THR A 44 -7.07 -8.44 19.23
N ASN A 45 -7.53 -7.31 18.68
CA ASN A 45 -8.31 -6.32 19.42
C ASN A 45 -9.70 -6.91 19.78
N PRO A 46 -10.17 -6.87 21.04
CA PRO A 46 -11.49 -7.40 21.41
C PRO A 46 -12.67 -6.71 20.71
N ASN A 47 -12.46 -5.50 20.17
CA ASN A 47 -13.44 -4.77 19.35
C ASN A 47 -13.29 -5.02 17.84
N TYR A 48 -12.39 -5.92 17.44
CA TYR A 48 -12.15 -6.27 16.05
C TYR A 48 -13.37 -6.94 15.43
N LYS A 49 -13.87 -6.35 14.34
CA LYS A 49 -14.97 -6.90 13.56
C LYS A 49 -14.42 -7.50 12.27
N SER A 50 -14.10 -8.79 12.33
CA SER A 50 -13.59 -9.54 11.18
C SER A 50 -14.52 -9.50 9.96
N SER A 51 -15.84 -9.37 10.16
CA SER A 51 -16.83 -9.26 9.09
C SER A 51 -16.74 -7.98 8.26
N THR A 52 -16.05 -6.96 8.77
CA THR A 52 -15.84 -5.67 8.08
C THR A 52 -14.39 -5.42 7.70
N ASP A 53 -13.47 -6.32 8.07
CA ASP A 53 -12.06 -6.17 7.73
C ASP A 53 -11.81 -6.67 6.29
N PRO A 54 -11.42 -5.80 5.35
CA PRO A 54 -11.11 -6.21 3.99
C PRO A 54 -9.92 -7.19 3.91
N HIS A 55 -8.99 -7.21 4.88
CA HIS A 55 -7.91 -8.20 4.92
C HIS A 55 -8.42 -9.61 5.17
N VAL A 56 -9.44 -9.80 6.01
CA VAL A 56 -10.06 -11.12 6.24
C VAL A 56 -10.68 -11.64 4.95
N ALA A 57 -11.25 -10.74 4.15
CA ALA A 57 -11.82 -11.05 2.86
C ALA A 57 -10.77 -11.21 1.74
N GLY A 58 -9.48 -10.95 2.00
CA GLY A 58 -8.42 -10.97 0.99
C GLY A 58 -8.49 -9.82 0.00
N LEU A 59 -9.10 -8.70 0.39
CA LEU A 59 -9.42 -7.54 -0.44
C LEU A 59 -8.54 -6.32 -0.17
N ALA A 60 -7.55 -6.43 0.72
CA ALA A 60 -6.66 -5.33 1.07
C ALA A 60 -5.20 -5.75 1.11
N LEU A 61 -4.33 -4.76 0.96
CA LEU A 61 -2.90 -4.85 1.14
C LEU A 61 -2.43 -3.67 1.98
N ASP A 62 -1.73 -3.97 3.07
CA ASP A 62 -0.96 -2.96 3.78
C ASP A 62 0.50 -2.99 3.31
N ILE A 63 1.01 -1.81 2.97
CA ILE A 63 2.38 -1.58 2.54
C ILE A 63 3.06 -0.75 3.64
N ILE A 64 3.90 -1.41 4.45
CA ILE A 64 4.53 -0.80 5.62
C ILE A 64 5.66 0.15 5.18
N LEU A 65 5.38 1.45 5.31
CA LEU A 65 6.28 2.56 5.07
C LEU A 65 5.97 3.65 6.11
N LEU A 66 6.97 4.00 6.91
CA LEU A 66 6.80 4.84 8.09
C LEU A 66 6.85 6.32 7.72
N ALA A 67 5.76 7.04 7.92
CA ALA A 67 5.64 8.47 7.57
C ALA A 67 6.62 9.36 8.37
N TRP A 68 7.14 8.91 9.51
CA TRP A 68 8.16 9.64 10.28
C TRP A 68 9.60 9.37 9.82
N VAL A 69 9.82 8.40 8.92
CA VAL A 69 11.11 8.18 8.26
C VAL A 69 11.05 8.86 6.90
N GLU A 70 11.74 9.99 6.73
CA GLU A 70 11.59 10.85 5.54
C GLU A 70 11.69 10.09 4.21
N GLN A 71 12.67 9.20 4.06
CA GLN A 71 12.84 8.41 2.83
C GLN A 71 11.69 7.43 2.57
N GLU A 72 11.12 6.84 3.62
CA GLU A 72 9.95 5.95 3.48
C GLU A 72 8.69 6.76 3.23
N ARG A 73 8.55 7.92 3.89
CA ARG A 73 7.43 8.84 3.68
C ARG A 73 7.35 9.28 2.22
N LYS A 74 8.46 9.77 1.67
CA LYS A 74 8.52 10.23 0.27
C LYS A 74 8.25 9.07 -0.70
N LEU A 75 8.81 7.89 -0.44
CA LEU A 75 8.50 6.71 -1.25
C LEU A 75 7.00 6.37 -1.20
N ALA A 76 6.39 6.40 -0.02
CA ALA A 76 4.98 6.12 0.16
C ALA A 76 4.08 7.12 -0.57
N GLU A 77 4.40 8.41 -0.49
CA GLU A 77 3.67 9.47 -1.19
C GLU A 77 3.71 9.24 -2.72
N ASN A 78 4.89 8.92 -3.28
CA ASN A 78 5.01 8.62 -4.72
C ASN A 78 4.30 7.32 -5.12
N LEU A 79 4.31 6.29 -4.27
CA LEU A 79 3.54 5.08 -4.52
C LEU A 79 2.04 5.36 -4.54
N VAL A 80 1.55 6.19 -3.61
CA VAL A 80 0.15 6.63 -3.61
C VAL A 80 -0.19 7.39 -4.89
N ASP A 81 0.68 8.30 -5.36
CA ASP A 81 0.49 9.04 -6.61
C ASP A 81 0.40 8.09 -7.82
N ILE A 82 1.29 7.08 -7.89
CA ILE A 82 1.23 6.02 -8.90
C ILE A 82 -0.08 5.25 -8.82
N PHE A 83 -0.53 4.84 -7.62
CA PHE A 83 -1.79 4.11 -7.46
C PHE A 83 -3.00 4.94 -7.89
N VAL A 84 -2.99 6.26 -7.61
CA VAL A 84 -4.01 7.22 -8.05
C VAL A 84 -4.01 7.36 -9.56
N TYR A 85 -2.85 7.52 -10.18
CA TYR A 85 -2.73 7.60 -11.62
C TYR A 85 -3.26 6.34 -12.32
N TYR A 86 -2.94 5.15 -11.80
CA TYR A 86 -3.38 3.86 -12.35
C TYR A 86 -4.71 3.35 -11.77
N LYS A 87 -5.49 4.15 -11.03
CA LYS A 87 -6.73 3.72 -10.37
C LYS A 87 -7.67 2.97 -11.31
N ALA A 88 -7.87 3.48 -12.53
CA ALA A 88 -8.76 2.88 -13.52
C ALA A 88 -8.30 1.47 -13.95
N ALA A 89 -6.99 1.24 -14.04
CA ALA A 89 -6.40 -0.05 -14.39
C ALA A 89 -6.37 -1.01 -13.19
N MET A 90 -6.06 -0.51 -12.00
CA MET A 90 -5.96 -1.33 -10.78
C MET A 90 -7.34 -1.73 -10.24
N GLY A 91 -8.33 -0.85 -10.31
CA GLY A 91 -9.69 -1.12 -9.83
C GLY A 91 -9.87 -1.06 -8.31
N TRP A 92 -8.94 -0.45 -7.56
CA TRP A 92 -9.09 -0.28 -6.11
C TRP A 92 -10.21 0.72 -5.77
N SER A 93 -10.83 0.54 -4.60
CA SER A 93 -11.89 1.41 -4.06
C SER A 93 -11.38 2.50 -3.14
N ALA A 94 -10.38 2.21 -2.31
CA ALA A 94 -9.78 3.20 -1.41
C ALA A 94 -8.28 2.98 -1.22
N VAL A 95 -7.55 4.07 -1.05
CA VAL A 95 -6.18 4.15 -0.56
C VAL A 95 -6.19 5.09 0.65
N VAL A 96 -5.57 4.68 1.76
CA VAL A 96 -5.43 5.47 2.98
C VAL A 96 -3.95 5.55 3.34
N TYR A 97 -3.46 6.75 3.58
CA TYR A 97 -2.09 6.99 4.01
C TYR A 97 -1.97 8.34 4.72
N ASN A 98 -1.26 8.38 5.84
CA ASN A 98 -0.86 9.59 6.55
C ASN A 98 -2.01 10.62 6.72
N HIS A 99 -3.07 10.24 7.43
CA HIS A 99 -4.28 11.02 7.67
C HIS A 99 -5.11 11.38 6.43
N ALA A 100 -4.77 10.86 5.25
CA ALA A 100 -5.53 11.08 4.02
C ALA A 100 -6.20 9.79 3.55
N THR A 101 -7.40 9.93 2.96
CA THR A 101 -8.10 8.88 2.24
C THR A 101 -8.39 9.36 0.83
N ILE A 102 -8.15 8.52 -0.16
CA ILE A 102 -8.53 8.73 -1.55
C ILE A 102 -9.41 7.54 -1.93
N ASP A 103 -10.63 7.80 -2.39
CA ASP A 103 -11.57 6.73 -2.74
C ASP A 103 -12.18 6.92 -4.13
N ASP A 104 -13.23 6.16 -4.46
CA ASP A 104 -13.92 6.24 -5.75
C ASP A 104 -14.57 7.61 -6.03
N TYR A 105 -14.77 8.46 -5.01
CA TYR A 105 -15.29 9.81 -5.19
C TYR A 105 -14.21 10.82 -5.58
N GLY A 106 -12.95 10.42 -5.54
CA GLY A 106 -11.80 11.22 -5.97
C GLY A 106 -11.28 12.20 -4.90
N GLY A 107 -10.01 12.59 -5.08
CA GLY A 107 -9.31 13.57 -4.24
C GLY A 107 -8.95 13.06 -2.83
N PRO A 108 -7.92 13.63 -2.19
CA PRO A 108 -7.61 13.35 -0.80
C PRO A 108 -8.63 14.04 0.12
N LYS A 109 -9.18 13.29 1.06
CA LYS A 109 -9.98 13.81 2.18
C LYS A 109 -9.35 13.41 3.52
N PRO A 110 -9.58 14.17 4.60
CA PRO A 110 -9.15 13.76 5.93
C PRO A 110 -9.68 12.36 6.27
N HIS A 111 -8.79 11.48 6.71
CA HIS A 111 -9.16 10.18 7.25
C HIS A 111 -9.84 10.37 8.61
N THR A 112 -10.99 9.74 8.80
CA THR A 112 -11.82 9.87 10.00
C THR A 112 -11.79 8.63 10.90
N GLY A 113 -11.04 7.60 10.52
CA GLY A 113 -10.84 6.41 11.34
C GLY A 113 -9.89 6.65 12.51
N PRO A 114 -9.87 5.72 13.49
CA PRO A 114 -9.05 5.84 14.69
C PRO A 114 -7.56 5.62 14.43
N ASP A 115 -7.20 4.93 13.35
CA ASP A 115 -5.81 4.73 12.92
C ASP A 115 -5.44 5.79 11.86
N PRO A 116 -4.46 6.65 12.11
CA PRO A 116 -4.06 7.67 11.16
C PRO A 116 -3.28 7.14 9.93
N HIS A 117 -2.95 5.85 9.88
CA HIS A 117 -2.18 5.22 8.79
C HIS A 117 -0.82 5.90 8.57
N THR A 118 -0.13 6.24 9.67
CA THR A 118 1.22 6.84 9.63
C THR A 118 2.34 5.80 9.53
N SER A 119 2.02 4.51 9.69
CA SER A 119 2.98 3.40 9.61
C SER A 119 2.89 2.60 8.31
N HIS A 120 1.86 2.83 7.49
CA HIS A 120 1.60 2.05 6.30
C HIS A 120 0.64 2.76 5.34
N ILE A 121 0.70 2.38 4.06
CA ILE A 121 -0.37 2.62 3.09
C ILE A 121 -1.33 1.45 3.20
N HIS A 122 -2.62 1.74 3.37
CA HIS A 122 -3.69 0.75 3.19
C HIS A 122 -4.30 0.94 1.81
N ILE A 123 -4.37 -0.12 1.00
CA ILE A 123 -5.08 -0.11 -0.28
C ILE A 123 -6.04 -1.28 -0.35
N GLN A 124 -7.29 -1.01 -0.76
CA GLN A 124 -8.35 -2.01 -0.78
C GLN A 124 -9.18 -1.99 -2.08
N TRP A 125 -9.62 -3.17 -2.47
CA TRP A 125 -10.49 -3.43 -3.62
C TRP A 125 -11.90 -3.79 -3.17
N PRO A 126 -12.95 -3.39 -3.90
CA PRO A 126 -14.23 -4.02 -3.73
C PRO A 126 -14.18 -5.42 -4.36
N LYS A 127 -15.01 -6.32 -3.85
CA LYS A 127 -15.08 -7.70 -4.36
C LYS A 127 -15.33 -7.79 -5.87
N SER A 128 -16.09 -6.84 -6.43
CA SER A 128 -16.38 -6.77 -7.87
C SER A 128 -15.17 -6.47 -8.76
N ARG A 129 -14.09 -5.90 -8.20
CA ARG A 129 -12.87 -5.52 -8.94
C ARG A 129 -11.62 -6.23 -8.45
N ALA A 130 -11.69 -7.04 -7.39
CA ALA A 130 -10.51 -7.69 -6.80
C ALA A 130 -9.86 -8.78 -7.68
N GLY A 131 -10.58 -9.26 -8.71
CA GLY A 131 -10.03 -10.15 -9.74
C GLY A 131 -9.27 -9.44 -10.88
N THR A 132 -9.14 -8.11 -10.83
CA THR A 132 -8.45 -7.33 -11.87
C THR A 132 -6.97 -7.69 -11.90
N THR A 133 -6.44 -7.99 -13.08
CA THR A 133 -5.03 -8.37 -13.28
C THR A 133 -4.44 -7.74 -14.54
N GLY A 134 -3.11 -7.78 -14.67
CA GLY A 134 -2.35 -7.26 -15.80
C GLY A 134 -2.07 -5.76 -15.75
N PHE A 135 -2.50 -5.07 -14.68
CA PHE A 135 -2.29 -3.63 -14.53
C PHE A 135 -0.82 -3.28 -14.27
N ILE A 136 -0.01 -4.21 -13.76
CA ILE A 136 1.43 -3.99 -13.59
C ILE A 136 2.12 -3.74 -14.92
N GLY A 137 1.64 -4.32 -16.03
CA GLY A 137 2.25 -4.10 -17.35
C GLY A 137 2.30 -2.62 -17.76
N ALA A 138 1.29 -1.83 -17.40
CA ALA A 138 1.26 -0.39 -17.67
C ALA A 138 2.05 0.42 -16.63
N MET A 139 2.14 -0.06 -15.39
CA MET A 139 2.71 0.65 -14.24
C MET A 139 4.20 0.33 -13.97
N GLN A 140 4.73 -0.77 -14.53
CA GLN A 140 6.08 -1.26 -14.20
C GLN A 140 7.18 -0.24 -14.50
N GLY A 141 7.04 0.55 -15.57
CA GLY A 141 7.99 1.61 -15.90
C GLY A 141 8.10 2.66 -14.80
N ASP A 142 6.97 3.11 -14.27
CA ASP A 142 6.92 4.11 -13.20
C ASP A 142 7.42 3.56 -11.87
N LEU A 143 7.11 2.30 -11.53
CA LEU A 143 7.66 1.64 -10.35
C LEU A 143 9.18 1.49 -10.44
N THR A 144 9.71 1.12 -11.60
CA THR A 144 11.14 0.96 -11.82
C THR A 144 11.86 2.31 -11.75
N ASN A 145 11.30 3.35 -12.37
CA ASN A 145 11.83 4.70 -12.28
C ASN A 145 11.81 5.23 -10.83
N LEU A 146 10.72 5.01 -10.10
CA LEU A 146 10.62 5.38 -8.69
C LEU A 146 11.68 4.66 -7.83
N HIS A 147 11.85 3.36 -8.05
CA HIS A 147 12.91 2.58 -7.41
C HIS A 147 14.29 3.19 -7.69
N ASP A 148 14.62 3.45 -8.95
CA ASP A 148 15.93 3.95 -9.34
C ASP A 148 16.23 5.32 -8.74
N LEU A 149 15.24 6.21 -8.67
CA LEU A 149 15.40 7.51 -8.01
C LEU A 149 15.60 7.34 -6.49
N TRP A 150 14.76 6.53 -5.86
CA TRP A 150 14.80 6.28 -4.42
C TRP A 150 16.12 5.63 -3.97
N ALA A 151 16.53 4.55 -4.65
CA ALA A 151 17.73 3.78 -4.33
C ALA A 151 19.03 4.59 -4.53
N ASN A 152 19.01 5.57 -5.43
CA ASN A 152 20.14 6.46 -5.69
C ASN A 152 20.06 7.79 -4.93
N HIS A 153 19.14 7.94 -3.98
CA HIS A 153 18.90 9.17 -3.21
C HIS A 153 18.74 10.41 -4.10
N ARG A 154 18.08 10.24 -5.25
CA ARG A 154 17.75 11.34 -6.16
C ARG A 154 16.40 11.96 -5.75
N PRO A 155 16.14 13.21 -6.17
CA PRO A 155 14.82 13.80 -6.00
C PRO A 155 13.74 12.90 -6.59
N LEU A 156 12.67 12.67 -5.84
CA LEU A 156 11.50 11.91 -6.29
C LEU A 156 10.53 12.81 -7.07
N PRO A 157 9.65 12.25 -7.90
CA PRO A 157 8.71 13.04 -8.72
C PRO A 157 7.88 14.09 -7.99
N ASN A 158 7.57 13.87 -6.70
CA ASN A 158 6.78 14.78 -5.88
C ASN A 158 7.58 15.57 -4.83
N ASP A 159 8.93 15.57 -4.91
CA ASP A 159 9.79 16.41 -4.07
C ASP A 159 9.66 17.92 -4.34
#